data_AF-A0A2P2CXT5-F1
#
_entry.id   AF-A0A2P2CXT5-F1
#
_cell.length_a   1.000
_cell.length_b   1.000
_cell.length_c   1.000
_cell.angle_alpha   90.00
_cell.angle_beta   90.00
_cell.angle_gamma   90.00
#
_symmetry.space_group_name_H-M   'P 1'
#
loop_
_entity.id
_entity.type
_entity.pdbx_description
1 polymer ?
#
loop_
_entity_poly.entity_id
_entity_poly.type
_entity_poly.pdbx_seq_one_letter_code
_entity_poly.pdbx_strand_id
1 'polypeptide(L)'
;MGYITLDYLILTDPDRSSVYFSTVRSLDLEVAYETDAEPFTGNFTVGGSSIWNVTDSNMQDVFADRGYSVAVTVPSDLSEMNEIPDQNRSTWSVNQLLDLVPKYRKKSSDFQSTSFFIVYVRGQLADAPGVIAVTISGVLGIGPPVIFVFKDMIDQFDSIVSPDKAAKAEQMTLTHELGHALGLVNAGIPLYSSHQDTEHGNHCSNETCGMFWALSDTKVETFSPASPLIFGQECRDDIRNYNP
;
A
#
# COMPACT_ATOMS: atom_id res chain seq x y z
N MET A 1 -19.65 18.20 31.73
CA MET A 1 -18.82 17.24 30.99
C MET A 1 -19.66 16.70 29.86
N GLY A 2 -19.33 17.05 28.62
CA GLY A 2 -20.11 16.62 27.44
C GLY A 2 -19.53 15.35 26.86
N TYR A 3 -20.39 14.44 26.43
CA TYR A 3 -19.98 13.31 25.59
C TYR A 3 -19.67 13.87 24.20
N ILE A 4 -18.42 13.74 23.75
CA ILE A 4 -18.12 13.86 22.32
C ILE A 4 -18.59 12.52 21.72
N THR A 5 -19.50 12.58 20.77
CA THR A 5 -19.99 11.40 20.06
C THR A 5 -18.88 10.86 19.16
N LEU A 6 -18.68 9.54 19.13
CA LEU A 6 -17.74 8.89 18.20
C LEU A 6 -18.05 9.30 16.74
N ASP A 7 -19.33 9.50 16.43
CA ASP A 7 -19.82 10.02 15.15
C ASP A 7 -19.19 11.36 14.76
N TYR A 8 -18.96 12.26 15.73
CA TYR A 8 -18.33 13.56 15.45
C TYR A 8 -16.87 13.40 15.03
N LEU A 9 -16.12 12.49 15.67
CA LEU A 9 -14.74 12.21 15.31
C LEU A 9 -14.64 11.57 13.92
N ILE A 10 -15.55 10.65 13.57
CA ILE A 10 -15.62 10.02 12.25
C ILE A 10 -15.91 11.06 11.16
N LEU A 11 -16.84 12.00 11.39
CA LEU A 11 -17.16 13.04 10.39
C LEU A 11 -15.98 13.97 10.10
N THR A 12 -15.12 14.21 11.09
CA THR A 12 -13.93 15.07 10.94
C THR A 12 -12.69 14.37 10.40
N ASP A 13 -12.72 13.05 10.24
CA ASP A 13 -11.56 12.26 9.84
C ASP A 13 -11.45 12.11 8.30
N PRO A 14 -10.52 12.79 7.61
CA PRO A 14 -10.39 12.66 6.16
C PRO A 14 -9.87 11.28 5.73
N ASP A 15 -9.35 10.48 6.65
CA ASP A 15 -8.55 9.28 6.36
C ASP A 15 -9.36 7.99 6.34
N ARG A 16 -10.42 7.98 5.53
CA ARG A 16 -11.36 6.87 5.41
C ARG A 16 -11.81 6.64 3.97
N SER A 17 -12.10 5.39 3.62
CA SER A 17 -12.53 5.00 2.27
C SER A 17 -13.69 5.85 1.73
N SER A 18 -14.68 6.19 2.56
CA SER A 18 -15.79 7.05 2.14
C SER A 18 -15.35 8.43 1.67
N VAL A 19 -14.28 9.00 2.21
CA VAL A 19 -13.72 10.30 1.78
C VAL A 19 -12.87 10.13 0.53
N TYR A 20 -11.99 9.13 0.52
CA TYR A 20 -11.16 8.79 -0.64
C TYR A 20 -12.00 8.60 -1.93
N PHE A 21 -13.17 7.98 -1.80
CA PHE A 21 -14.07 7.65 -2.92
C PHE A 21 -15.28 8.59 -3.07
N SER A 22 -15.24 9.79 -2.47
CA SER A 22 -16.27 10.83 -2.70
C SER A 22 -15.67 12.20 -3.00
N THR A 23 -14.82 12.70 -2.11
CA THR A 23 -14.44 14.12 -2.06
C THR A 23 -12.98 14.35 -2.45
N VAL A 24 -12.11 13.36 -2.30
CA VAL A 24 -10.71 13.45 -2.73
C VAL A 24 -10.60 13.71 -4.24
N ARG A 25 -9.67 14.61 -4.59
CA ARG A 25 -9.31 15.03 -5.95
C ARG A 25 -7.81 14.92 -6.22
N SER A 26 -6.98 14.68 -5.20
CA SER A 26 -5.59 14.29 -5.37
C SER A 26 -5.18 13.22 -4.38
N LEU A 27 -4.43 12.24 -4.87
CA LEU A 27 -3.76 11.22 -4.07
C LEU A 27 -2.27 11.33 -4.30
N ASP A 28 -1.51 11.30 -3.22
CA ASP A 28 -0.05 11.31 -3.25
C ASP A 28 0.51 10.16 -2.42
N LEU A 29 1.57 9.51 -2.91
CA LEU A 29 2.35 8.55 -2.12
C LEU A 29 3.61 9.24 -1.60
N GLU A 30 3.71 9.41 -0.29
CA GLU A 30 4.91 9.87 0.39
C GLU A 30 5.75 8.66 0.80
N VAL A 31 6.97 8.53 0.28
CA VAL A 31 7.86 7.39 0.55
C VAL A 31 9.08 7.85 1.34
N ALA A 32 9.35 7.16 2.45
CA ALA A 32 10.60 7.23 3.18
C ALA A 32 11.28 5.85 3.19
N TYR A 33 12.60 5.83 3.35
CA TYR A 33 13.36 4.58 3.42
C TYR A 33 14.58 4.74 4.32
N GLU A 34 14.88 3.73 5.14
CA GLU A 34 16.15 3.68 5.87
C GLU A 34 17.33 3.56 4.91
N THR A 35 18.50 4.08 5.29
CA THR A 35 19.77 3.76 4.60
C THR A 35 19.89 2.23 4.42
N ASP A 36 20.32 1.82 3.23
CA ASP A 36 20.36 0.42 2.77
C ASP A 36 18.99 -0.24 2.57
N ALA A 37 17.85 0.43 2.83
CA ALA A 37 16.49 -0.07 2.55
C ALA A 37 15.87 0.60 1.32
N GLU A 38 16.68 1.04 0.35
CA GLU A 38 16.22 1.75 -0.83
C GLU A 38 15.16 0.93 -1.60
N PRO A 39 14.01 1.52 -1.93
CA PRO A 39 13.07 0.91 -2.86
C PRO A 39 13.73 0.71 -4.22
N PHE A 40 13.35 -0.35 -4.93
CA PHE A 40 13.79 -0.53 -6.31
C PHE A 40 13.22 0.58 -7.20
N THR A 41 14.08 1.24 -7.96
CA THR A 41 13.73 2.33 -8.88
C THR A 41 14.35 2.11 -10.26
N GLY A 42 13.98 2.94 -11.24
CA GLY A 42 14.36 2.76 -12.63
C GLY A 42 13.39 1.83 -13.37
N ASN A 43 13.91 0.99 -14.26
CA ASN A 43 13.13 0.14 -15.15
C ASN A 43 13.40 -1.34 -14.90
N PHE A 44 12.38 -2.17 -15.07
CA PHE A 44 12.57 -3.61 -15.14
C PHE A 44 13.54 -3.97 -16.28
N THR A 45 14.44 -4.90 -16.00
CA THR A 45 15.40 -5.44 -16.97
C THR A 45 14.66 -6.06 -18.16
N VAL A 46 13.58 -6.81 -17.87
CA VAL A 46 12.71 -7.43 -18.86
C VAL A 46 11.51 -6.53 -19.13
N GLY A 47 11.33 -6.14 -20.39
CA GLY A 47 10.20 -5.32 -20.83
C GLY A 47 10.45 -3.81 -20.73
N GLY A 48 11.37 -3.36 -19.86
CA GLY A 48 11.86 -1.97 -19.84
C GLY A 48 10.86 -0.93 -19.31
N SER A 49 9.71 -1.35 -18.79
CA SER A 49 8.78 -0.44 -18.10
C SER A 49 9.36 0.00 -16.76
N SER A 50 8.96 1.19 -16.31
CA SER A 50 9.31 1.67 -14.97
C SER A 50 8.83 0.69 -13.91
N ILE A 51 9.65 0.44 -12.89
CA ILE A 51 9.31 -0.45 -11.77
C ILE A 51 8.03 0.05 -11.08
N TRP A 52 7.97 1.35 -10.80
CA TRP A 52 6.85 2.00 -10.12
C TRP A 52 5.57 2.12 -10.97
N ASN A 53 5.63 1.79 -12.27
CA ASN A 53 4.45 1.75 -13.13
C ASN A 53 3.40 0.74 -12.64
N VAL A 54 3.82 -0.31 -11.91
CA VAL A 54 2.91 -1.27 -11.30
C VAL A 54 2.00 -0.57 -10.28
N THR A 55 2.60 0.10 -9.29
CA THR A 55 1.85 0.84 -8.27
C THR A 55 1.04 1.98 -8.90
N ASP A 56 1.66 2.79 -9.76
CA ASP A 56 1.02 3.92 -10.43
C ASP A 56 -0.22 3.50 -11.24
N SER A 57 -0.09 2.46 -12.08
CA SER A 57 -1.23 1.98 -12.89
C SER A 57 -2.39 1.46 -12.04
N ASN A 58 -2.10 0.75 -10.94
CA ASN A 58 -3.16 0.26 -10.05
C ASN A 58 -3.82 1.42 -9.29
N MET A 59 -3.07 2.42 -8.83
CA MET A 59 -3.64 3.58 -8.15
C MET A 59 -4.47 4.45 -9.09
N GLN A 60 -4.05 4.61 -10.35
CA GLN A 60 -4.87 5.24 -11.38
C GLN A 60 -6.15 4.45 -11.65
N ASP A 61 -6.05 3.12 -11.79
CA ASP A 61 -7.21 2.26 -12.02
C ASP A 61 -8.20 2.28 -10.85
N VAL A 62 -7.76 2.40 -9.60
CA VAL A 62 -8.65 2.54 -8.44
C VAL A 62 -9.64 3.70 -8.61
N PHE A 63 -9.21 4.83 -9.18
CA PHE A 63 -10.08 6.00 -9.40
C PHE A 63 -10.65 6.11 -10.82
N ALA A 64 -10.35 5.16 -11.71
CA ALA A 64 -10.91 5.14 -13.04
C ALA A 64 -12.44 4.92 -13.00
N ASP A 65 -13.11 5.34 -14.08
CA ASP A 65 -14.57 5.26 -14.29
C ASP A 65 -15.43 6.02 -13.28
N ARG A 66 -14.83 6.79 -12.37
CA ARG A 66 -15.52 7.72 -11.49
C ARG A 66 -16.06 8.90 -12.29
N GLY A 67 -17.17 9.49 -11.84
CA GLY A 67 -17.75 10.72 -12.42
C GLY A 67 -16.92 11.99 -12.18
N TYR A 68 -15.72 11.85 -11.64
CA TYR A 68 -14.76 12.92 -11.33
C TYR A 68 -13.34 12.36 -11.47
N SER A 69 -12.35 13.24 -11.59
CA SER A 69 -10.95 12.85 -11.69
C SER A 69 -10.23 13.00 -10.35
N VAL A 70 -9.30 12.09 -10.08
CA VAL A 70 -8.33 12.18 -8.99
C VAL A 70 -6.94 12.24 -9.60
N ALA A 71 -6.18 13.29 -9.29
CA ALA A 71 -4.78 13.38 -9.68
C ALA A 71 -3.95 12.45 -8.79
N VAL A 72 -3.43 11.37 -9.37
CA VAL A 72 -2.57 10.39 -8.68
C VAL A 72 -1.11 10.76 -8.90
N THR A 73 -0.34 10.87 -7.82
CA THR A 73 1.10 11.14 -7.85
C THR A 73 1.83 10.02 -7.12
N VAL A 74 2.68 9.30 -7.85
CA VAL A 74 3.49 8.18 -7.36
C VAL A 74 4.96 8.48 -7.64
N PRO A 75 5.87 8.46 -6.63
CA PRO A 75 7.29 8.64 -6.88
C PRO A 75 7.85 7.46 -7.65
N SER A 76 8.86 7.70 -8.49
CA SER A 76 9.45 6.68 -9.35
C SER A 76 10.98 6.60 -9.25
N ASP A 77 11.59 7.62 -8.64
CA ASP A 77 13.03 7.74 -8.41
C ASP A 77 13.34 8.07 -6.94
N LEU A 78 14.50 7.63 -6.46
CA LEU A 78 14.93 7.88 -5.07
C LEU A 78 15.02 9.36 -4.73
N SER A 79 15.30 10.23 -5.72
CA SER A 79 15.33 11.68 -5.52
C SER A 79 13.97 12.31 -5.16
N GLU A 80 12.88 11.59 -5.39
CA GLU A 80 11.51 11.97 -5.02
C GLU A 80 11.10 11.42 -3.64
N MET A 81 11.95 10.59 -3.04
CA MET A 81 11.71 9.90 -1.78
C MET A 81 12.62 10.45 -0.68
N ASN A 82 12.32 10.13 0.58
CA ASN A 82 13.08 10.64 1.71
C ASN A 82 13.89 9.55 2.40
N GLU A 83 15.21 9.54 2.21
CA GLU A 83 16.11 8.74 3.04
C GLU A 83 16.02 9.18 4.51
N ILE A 84 15.94 8.20 5.42
CA ILE A 84 15.97 8.38 6.87
C ILE A 84 17.16 7.61 7.46
N PRO A 85 17.71 8.05 8.60
CA PRO A 85 18.82 7.34 9.24
C PRO A 85 18.45 5.90 9.58
N ASP A 86 19.41 4.98 9.46
CA ASP A 86 19.30 3.62 9.98
C ASP A 86 18.91 3.64 11.48
N GLN A 87 17.78 3.01 11.80
CA GLN A 87 17.25 2.93 13.15
C GLN A 87 17.96 1.84 13.99
N ASN A 88 18.95 1.16 13.41
CA ASN A 88 19.83 0.14 14.00
C ASN A 88 19.04 -1.03 14.59
N ARG A 89 18.11 -1.58 13.80
CA ARG A 89 17.17 -2.62 14.22
C ARG A 89 17.13 -3.77 13.24
N SER A 90 17.13 -4.99 13.77
CA SER A 90 16.85 -6.21 13.01
C SER A 90 15.43 -6.75 13.22
N THR A 91 14.73 -6.24 14.24
CA THR A 91 13.32 -6.56 14.51
C THR A 91 12.54 -5.33 14.95
N TRP A 92 11.25 -5.34 14.63
CA TRP A 92 10.33 -4.23 14.85
C TRP A 92 9.07 -4.68 15.60
N SER A 93 8.65 -3.90 16.59
CA SER A 93 7.27 -3.94 17.07
C SER A 93 6.42 -2.89 16.34
N VAL A 94 5.10 -3.09 16.32
CA VAL A 94 4.15 -2.12 15.74
C VAL A 94 4.34 -0.72 16.31
N ASN A 95 4.53 -0.59 17.63
CA ASN A 95 4.74 0.71 18.26
C ASN A 95 6.03 1.40 17.80
N GLN A 96 7.11 0.63 17.59
CA GLN A 96 8.37 1.18 17.10
C GLN A 96 8.26 1.66 15.65
N LEU A 97 7.48 0.98 14.82
CA LEU A 97 7.16 1.44 13.47
C LEU A 97 6.34 2.74 13.53
N LEU A 98 5.30 2.78 14.38
CA LEU A 98 4.47 3.97 14.56
C LEU A 98 5.25 5.18 15.09
N ASP A 99 6.31 4.98 15.88
CA ASP A 99 7.22 6.05 16.32
C ASP A 99 7.97 6.75 15.17
N LEU A 100 8.01 6.15 13.97
CA LEU A 100 8.61 6.76 12.77
C LEU A 100 7.66 7.76 12.10
N VAL A 101 6.35 7.54 12.21
CA VAL A 101 5.33 8.35 11.53
C VAL A 101 5.43 9.84 11.88
N PRO A 102 5.36 10.27 13.16
CA PRO A 102 5.42 11.69 13.49
C PRO A 102 6.80 12.32 13.26
N LYS A 103 7.85 11.51 13.01
CA LYS A 103 9.21 12.02 12.75
C LYS A 103 9.44 12.34 11.28
N TYR A 104 8.89 11.51 10.39
CA TYR A 104 9.30 11.49 8.99
C TYR A 104 8.17 11.77 8.00
N ARG A 105 6.92 11.60 8.39
CA ARG A 105 5.81 12.02 7.54
C ARG A 105 5.77 13.55 7.47
N LYS A 106 5.73 14.10 6.25
CA LYS A 106 5.68 15.54 6.01
C LYS A 106 4.34 16.00 5.46
N LYS A 107 3.59 15.10 4.82
CA LYS A 107 2.29 15.41 4.23
C LYS A 107 1.15 15.01 5.18
N SER A 108 0.04 15.72 5.06
CA SER A 108 -1.19 15.46 5.79
C SER A 108 -2.35 15.42 4.81
N SER A 109 -3.36 14.61 5.10
CA SER A 109 -4.59 14.58 4.32
C SER A 109 -5.59 15.66 4.75
N ASP A 110 -6.49 15.98 3.84
CA ASP A 110 -7.75 16.68 4.08
C ASP A 110 -8.86 16.04 3.22
N PHE A 111 -10.05 16.64 3.18
CA PHE A 111 -11.19 16.11 2.42
C PHE A 111 -11.05 16.21 0.88
N GLN A 112 -10.02 16.85 0.36
CA GLN A 112 -9.74 16.98 -1.08
C GLN A 112 -8.42 16.32 -1.48
N SER A 113 -7.49 16.15 -0.55
CA SER A 113 -6.15 15.64 -0.81
C SER A 113 -5.84 14.54 0.20
N THR A 114 -5.52 13.34 -0.28
CA THR A 114 -5.04 12.25 0.58
C THR A 114 -3.56 11.97 0.33
N SER A 115 -2.81 11.63 1.38
CA SER A 115 -1.42 11.19 1.25
C SER A 115 -1.18 9.93 2.07
N PHE A 116 -0.84 8.83 1.39
CA PHE A 116 -0.42 7.60 2.06
C PHE A 116 1.08 7.66 2.32
N PHE A 117 1.47 7.28 3.53
CA PHE A 117 2.87 7.27 3.95
C PHE A 117 3.42 5.85 3.94
N ILE A 118 4.47 5.62 3.16
CA ILE A 118 5.14 4.34 3.00
C ILE A 118 6.54 4.48 3.58
N VAL A 119 6.95 3.51 4.41
CA VAL A 119 8.29 3.49 4.99
C VAL A 119 8.94 2.13 4.73
N TYR A 120 10.08 2.15 4.05
CA TYR A 120 10.92 0.97 3.87
C TYR A 120 11.93 0.88 5.02
N VAL A 121 11.98 -0.26 5.67
CA VAL A 121 12.85 -0.51 6.83
C VAL A 121 13.64 -1.82 6.66
N ARG A 122 14.81 -1.89 7.31
CA ARG A 122 15.57 -3.14 7.47
C ARG A 122 14.99 -4.00 8.60
N GLY A 123 15.32 -5.28 8.63
CA GLY A 123 14.81 -6.22 9.62
C GLY A 123 13.42 -6.78 9.31
N GLN A 124 12.73 -7.26 10.35
CA GLN A 124 11.43 -7.94 10.22
C GLN A 124 10.48 -7.63 11.39
N LEU A 125 9.20 -7.94 11.23
CA LEU A 125 8.24 -7.83 12.33
C LEU A 125 8.51 -8.89 13.41
N ALA A 126 8.65 -8.46 14.67
CA ALA A 126 9.07 -9.32 15.77
C ALA A 126 8.07 -10.45 16.07
N ASP A 127 6.78 -10.12 16.08
CA ASP A 127 5.72 -11.05 16.49
C ASP A 127 5.13 -11.87 15.32
N ALA A 128 5.53 -11.57 14.09
CA ALA A 128 5.16 -12.36 12.91
C ALA A 128 6.31 -12.39 11.87
N PRO A 129 7.36 -13.20 12.13
CA PRO A 129 8.45 -13.38 11.18
C PRO A 129 7.94 -13.86 9.81
N GLY A 130 8.50 -13.31 8.73
CA GLY A 130 8.10 -13.64 7.35
C GLY A 130 6.98 -12.76 6.78
N VAL A 131 6.39 -11.85 7.58
CA VAL A 131 5.50 -10.81 7.06
C VAL A 131 6.33 -9.80 6.24
N ILE A 132 5.98 -9.64 4.97
CA ILE A 132 6.73 -8.82 4.00
C ILE A 132 6.47 -7.32 4.20
N ALA A 133 5.23 -6.95 4.52
CA ALA A 133 4.83 -5.58 4.80
C ALA A 133 3.61 -5.55 5.73
N VAL A 134 3.32 -4.40 6.30
CA VAL A 134 2.13 -4.16 7.12
C VAL A 134 1.49 -2.82 6.81
N THR A 135 0.17 -2.80 6.66
CA THR A 135 -0.66 -1.59 6.69
C THR A 135 -1.25 -1.38 8.07
N ILE A 136 -1.05 -0.20 8.65
CA ILE A 136 -1.61 0.18 9.95
C ILE A 136 -2.53 1.39 9.76
N SER A 137 -3.77 1.28 10.23
CA SER A 137 -4.80 2.31 10.17
C SER A 137 -5.61 2.38 11.47
N GLY A 138 -6.44 3.42 11.63
CA GLY A 138 -7.40 3.52 12.73
C GLY A 138 -6.81 3.79 14.12
N VAL A 139 -5.51 4.08 14.24
CA VAL A 139 -4.88 4.47 15.51
C VAL A 139 -5.09 5.98 15.72
N LEU A 140 -5.57 6.36 16.91
CA LEU A 140 -5.84 7.77 17.19
C LEU A 140 -4.56 8.62 17.05
N GLY A 141 -4.62 9.66 16.22
CA GLY A 141 -3.53 10.62 16.05
C GLY A 141 -2.44 10.17 15.06
N ILE A 142 -2.56 9.00 14.43
CA ILE A 142 -1.62 8.59 13.37
C ILE A 142 -2.00 9.14 12.00
N GLY A 143 -3.17 9.75 11.81
CA GLY A 143 -3.62 10.25 10.50
C GLY A 143 -3.89 9.12 9.48
N PRO A 144 -3.51 9.30 8.20
CA PRO A 144 -3.76 8.33 7.14
C PRO A 144 -3.12 6.97 7.44
N PRO A 145 -3.67 5.87 6.87
CA PRO A 145 -3.02 4.58 6.86
C PRO A 145 -1.54 4.70 6.48
N VAL A 146 -0.69 4.02 7.24
CA VAL A 146 0.75 3.95 7.00
C VAL A 146 1.12 2.53 6.61
N ILE A 147 2.04 2.42 5.65
CA ILE A 147 2.55 1.14 5.16
C ILE A 147 4.01 1.03 5.55
N PHE A 148 4.40 -0.11 6.14
CA PHE A 148 5.79 -0.44 6.41
C PHE A 148 6.19 -1.65 5.57
N VAL A 149 7.23 -1.52 4.75
CA VAL A 149 7.78 -2.59 3.92
C VAL A 149 9.11 -3.04 4.52
N PHE A 150 9.26 -4.34 4.76
CA PHE A 150 10.49 -4.91 5.32
C PHE A 150 11.42 -5.34 4.19
N LYS A 151 12.48 -4.56 3.93
CA LYS A 151 13.39 -4.79 2.80
C LYS A 151 14.06 -6.17 2.86
N ASP A 152 14.40 -6.66 4.05
CA ASP A 152 14.99 -7.99 4.25
C ASP A 152 14.05 -9.14 3.84
N MET A 153 12.73 -8.90 3.85
CA MET A 153 11.76 -9.88 3.36
C MET A 153 11.62 -9.82 1.84
N ILE A 154 11.76 -8.64 1.25
CA ILE A 154 11.80 -8.45 -0.21
C ILE A 154 13.08 -9.05 -0.80
N ASP A 155 14.23 -8.83 -0.17
CA ASP A 155 15.53 -9.31 -0.66
C ASP A 155 15.61 -10.85 -0.69
N GLN A 156 14.73 -11.57 0.03
CA GLN A 156 14.61 -13.03 -0.09
C GLN A 156 14.10 -13.49 -1.47
N PHE A 157 13.49 -12.60 -2.25
CA PHE A 157 13.11 -12.86 -3.62
C PHE A 157 14.26 -12.62 -4.62
N ASP A 158 15.45 -12.19 -4.17
CA ASP A 158 16.58 -12.01 -5.08
C ASP A 158 16.95 -13.30 -5.80
N SER A 159 17.20 -13.19 -7.10
CA SER A 159 17.50 -14.33 -7.96
C SER A 159 18.46 -13.92 -9.07
N ILE A 160 19.57 -14.67 -9.19
CA ILE A 160 20.56 -14.47 -10.27
C ILE A 160 19.96 -14.76 -11.64
N VAL A 161 19.01 -15.71 -11.72
CA VAL A 161 18.38 -16.13 -13.00
C VAL A 161 17.13 -15.31 -13.34
N SER A 162 16.59 -14.58 -12.36
CA SER A 162 15.38 -13.75 -12.51
C SER A 162 15.67 -12.34 -11.95
N PRO A 163 16.37 -11.49 -12.72
CA PRO A 163 16.93 -10.22 -12.22
C PRO A 163 15.89 -9.24 -11.69
N ASP A 164 14.64 -9.35 -12.14
CA ASP A 164 13.55 -8.47 -11.73
C ASP A 164 12.70 -9.03 -10.58
N LYS A 165 13.01 -10.23 -10.06
CA LYS A 165 12.11 -10.96 -9.14
C LYS A 165 11.84 -10.19 -7.85
N ALA A 166 12.87 -9.65 -7.17
CA ALA A 166 12.68 -8.86 -5.96
C ALA A 166 11.96 -7.53 -6.23
N ALA A 167 12.28 -6.84 -7.33
CA ALA A 167 11.58 -5.61 -7.72
C ALA A 167 10.09 -5.85 -8.02
N LYS A 168 9.76 -6.97 -8.68
CA LYS A 168 8.37 -7.39 -8.89
C LYS A 168 7.67 -7.67 -7.56
N ALA A 169 8.32 -8.43 -6.67
CA ALA A 169 7.77 -8.76 -5.36
C ALA A 169 7.47 -7.48 -4.56
N GLU A 170 8.41 -6.53 -4.54
CA GLU A 170 8.26 -5.26 -3.84
C GLU A 170 7.06 -4.45 -4.33
N GLN A 171 6.90 -4.30 -5.64
CA GLN A 171 5.80 -3.53 -6.22
C GLN A 171 4.45 -4.23 -6.04
N MET A 172 4.40 -5.56 -6.11
CA MET A 172 3.20 -6.33 -5.83
C MET A 172 2.79 -6.20 -4.36
N THR A 173 3.75 -6.29 -3.44
CA THR A 173 3.52 -6.09 -2.00
C THR A 173 3.03 -4.67 -1.72
N LEU A 174 3.71 -3.64 -2.22
CA LEU A 174 3.28 -2.26 -1.99
C LEU A 174 1.86 -2.02 -2.52
N THR A 175 1.56 -2.52 -3.72
CA THR A 175 0.22 -2.37 -4.31
C THR A 175 -0.85 -3.11 -3.49
N HIS A 176 -0.53 -4.29 -2.95
CA HIS A 176 -1.40 -5.03 -2.03
C HIS A 176 -1.71 -4.22 -0.77
N GLU A 177 -0.68 -3.68 -0.11
CA GLU A 177 -0.83 -2.87 1.10
C GLU A 177 -1.63 -1.58 0.84
N LEU A 178 -1.42 -0.94 -0.32
CA LEU A 178 -2.25 0.19 -0.74
C LEU A 178 -3.72 -0.20 -0.93
N GLY A 179 -4.00 -1.44 -1.36
CA GLY A 179 -5.35 -1.98 -1.39
C GLY A 179 -6.00 -2.00 0.00
N HIS A 180 -5.28 -2.48 1.02
CA HIS A 180 -5.72 -2.41 2.42
C HIS A 180 -5.91 -0.97 2.89
N ALA A 181 -4.98 -0.07 2.57
CA ALA A 181 -5.05 1.35 2.93
C ALA A 181 -6.28 2.05 2.33
N LEU A 182 -6.69 1.64 1.12
CA LEU A 182 -7.90 2.11 0.44
C LEU A 182 -9.19 1.48 1.03
N GLY A 183 -9.07 0.37 1.76
CA GLY A 183 -10.17 -0.35 2.39
C GLY A 183 -10.76 -1.47 1.54
N LEU A 184 -10.01 -1.99 0.56
CA LEU A 184 -10.42 -3.14 -0.25
C LEU A 184 -10.70 -4.37 0.62
N VAL A 185 -11.58 -5.23 0.11
CA VAL A 185 -12.00 -6.49 0.74
C VAL A 185 -12.58 -6.27 2.13
N ASN A 186 -13.74 -5.61 2.18
CA ASN A 186 -14.54 -5.46 3.42
C ASN A 186 -13.81 -4.75 4.58
N ALA A 187 -12.77 -3.96 4.29
CA ALA A 187 -11.98 -3.20 5.26
C ALA A 187 -12.35 -1.70 5.33
N GLY A 188 -13.33 -1.28 4.53
CA GLY A 188 -13.80 0.10 4.42
C GLY A 188 -14.68 0.30 3.18
N ILE A 189 -14.37 -0.47 2.12
CA ILE A 189 -15.21 -0.68 0.95
C ILE A 189 -15.97 -2.00 1.14
N PRO A 190 -17.32 -2.01 1.06
CA PRO A 190 -18.09 -3.23 1.15
C PRO A 190 -17.90 -4.10 -0.10
N LEU A 191 -18.04 -5.42 0.07
CA LEU A 191 -17.98 -6.38 -1.02
C LEU A 191 -19.16 -6.18 -1.99
N TYR A 192 -18.88 -6.11 -3.29
CA TYR A 192 -19.90 -6.21 -4.34
C TYR A 192 -20.28 -7.67 -4.61
N SER A 193 -19.32 -8.59 -4.49
CA SER A 193 -19.53 -10.03 -4.64
C SER A 193 -18.75 -10.83 -3.59
N SER A 194 -19.14 -12.08 -3.34
CA SER A 194 -18.48 -12.91 -2.33
C SER A 194 -17.10 -13.36 -2.80
N HIS A 195 -16.05 -12.71 -2.29
CA HIS A 195 -14.66 -13.06 -2.58
C HIS A 195 -13.71 -12.85 -1.39
N GLN A 196 -14.22 -12.62 -0.17
CA GLN A 196 -13.35 -12.48 1.00
C GLN A 196 -12.92 -13.86 1.49
N ASP A 197 -11.60 -14.04 1.60
CA ASP A 197 -11.00 -15.15 2.32
C ASP A 197 -11.01 -14.85 3.82
N THR A 198 -12.09 -15.26 4.49
CA THR A 198 -12.28 -14.97 5.92
C THR A 198 -11.28 -15.67 6.84
N GLU A 199 -10.63 -16.75 6.37
CA GLU A 199 -9.58 -17.42 7.15
C GLU A 199 -8.32 -16.55 7.23
N HIS A 200 -8.08 -15.76 6.19
CA HIS A 200 -6.94 -14.85 6.11
C HIS A 200 -7.34 -13.38 6.33
N GLY A 201 -8.52 -13.07 6.86
CA GLY A 201 -8.94 -11.70 7.18
C GLY A 201 -9.48 -10.93 5.98
N ASN A 202 -8.94 -9.76 5.68
CA ASN A 202 -9.42 -8.89 4.59
C ASN A 202 -8.67 -9.14 3.27
N HIS A 203 -8.55 -10.42 2.89
CA HIS A 203 -7.89 -10.81 1.65
C HIS A 203 -8.88 -11.38 0.63
N CYS A 204 -8.55 -11.27 -0.65
CA CYS A 204 -9.34 -11.86 -1.71
C CYS A 204 -9.08 -13.37 -1.78
N SER A 205 -10.14 -14.17 -1.98
CA SER A 205 -10.06 -15.62 -2.17
C SER A 205 -9.58 -16.04 -3.57
N ASN A 206 -9.49 -15.09 -4.51
CA ASN A 206 -8.96 -15.34 -5.85
C ASN A 206 -7.43 -15.28 -5.81
N GLU A 207 -6.76 -16.42 -6.02
CA GLU A 207 -5.29 -16.55 -5.94
C GLU A 207 -4.53 -15.64 -6.92
N THR A 208 -5.16 -15.29 -8.05
CA THR A 208 -4.57 -14.41 -9.06
C THR A 208 -4.71 -12.92 -8.72
N CYS A 209 -5.61 -12.55 -7.82
CA CYS A 209 -5.82 -11.18 -7.40
C CYS A 209 -4.62 -10.67 -6.57
N GLY A 210 -4.28 -9.39 -6.75
CA GLY A 210 -3.27 -8.69 -5.97
C GLY A 210 -3.57 -8.68 -4.47
N MET A 211 -4.86 -8.71 -4.10
CA MET A 211 -5.32 -8.80 -2.71
C MET A 211 -5.34 -10.23 -2.13
N PHE A 212 -4.83 -11.24 -2.86
CA PHE A 212 -4.64 -12.57 -2.28
C PHE A 212 -3.59 -12.52 -1.16
N TRP A 213 -3.82 -13.25 -0.07
CA TRP A 213 -3.06 -13.13 1.19
C TRP A 213 -1.58 -13.50 1.09
N ALA A 214 -1.19 -14.31 0.10
CA ALA A 214 0.17 -14.80 -0.05
C ALA A 214 0.83 -14.30 -1.35
N LEU A 215 2.12 -13.98 -1.25
CA LEU A 215 2.99 -13.70 -2.38
C LEU A 215 3.96 -14.87 -2.57
N SER A 216 3.64 -15.78 -3.49
CA SER A 216 4.49 -16.94 -3.79
C SER A 216 5.52 -16.63 -4.88
N ASP A 217 6.63 -17.36 -4.86
CA ASP A 217 7.66 -17.34 -5.91
C ASP A 217 7.07 -17.46 -7.32
N THR A 218 6.18 -18.42 -7.54
CA THR A 218 5.52 -18.63 -8.82
C THR A 218 4.70 -17.41 -9.25
N LYS A 219 4.00 -16.76 -8.31
CA LYS A 219 3.18 -15.58 -8.60
C LYS A 219 4.06 -14.40 -9.03
N VAL A 220 5.18 -14.18 -8.34
CA VAL A 220 6.15 -13.12 -8.68
C VAL A 220 6.79 -13.39 -10.04
N GLU A 221 7.18 -14.64 -10.31
CA GLU A 221 7.84 -15.00 -11.57
C GLU A 221 6.92 -14.86 -12.78
N THR A 222 5.66 -15.26 -12.62
CA THR A 222 4.66 -15.20 -13.70
C THR A 222 4.06 -13.81 -13.90
N PHE A 223 4.24 -12.90 -12.94
CA PHE A 223 3.83 -11.51 -13.09
C PHE A 223 4.57 -10.83 -14.25
N SER A 224 3.80 -10.17 -15.12
CA SER A 224 4.30 -9.44 -16.28
C SER A 224 4.14 -7.93 -16.06
N PRO A 225 5.25 -7.18 -15.93
CA PRO A 225 5.22 -5.71 -15.82
C PRO A 225 4.60 -4.98 -17.01
N ALA A 226 4.41 -5.66 -18.16
CA ALA A 226 3.71 -5.11 -19.32
C ALA A 226 2.18 -5.04 -19.11
N SER A 227 1.65 -5.82 -18.16
CA SER A 227 0.26 -5.81 -17.72
C SER A 227 0.23 -5.49 -16.21
N PRO A 228 0.44 -4.23 -15.83
CA PRO A 228 0.78 -3.84 -14.46
C PRO A 228 -0.38 -4.00 -13.45
N LEU A 229 -1.63 -4.07 -13.92
CA LEU A 229 -2.79 -4.19 -13.04
C LEU A 229 -2.81 -5.56 -12.36
N ILE A 230 -2.83 -5.57 -11.03
CA ILE A 230 -2.84 -6.80 -10.23
C ILE A 230 -4.15 -7.00 -9.48
N PHE A 231 -4.93 -5.96 -9.21
CA PHE A 231 -6.23 -6.16 -8.58
C PHE A 231 -7.16 -6.96 -9.49
N GLY A 232 -7.68 -8.07 -8.95
CA GLY A 232 -8.65 -8.93 -9.63
C GLY A 232 -9.95 -8.19 -9.88
N GLN A 233 -10.76 -8.72 -10.81
CA GLN A 233 -12.02 -8.08 -11.20
C GLN A 233 -12.95 -7.88 -10.01
N GLU A 234 -12.99 -8.83 -9.08
CA GLU A 234 -13.87 -8.78 -7.92
C GLU A 234 -13.55 -7.59 -7.00
N CYS A 235 -12.27 -7.35 -6.70
CA CYS A 235 -11.85 -6.18 -5.91
C CYS A 235 -12.03 -4.86 -6.67
N ARG A 236 -11.86 -4.87 -8.00
CA ARG A 236 -12.15 -3.69 -8.82
C ARG A 236 -13.66 -3.39 -8.81
N ASP A 237 -14.50 -4.41 -8.85
CA ASP A 237 -15.95 -4.27 -8.77
C ASP A 237 -16.41 -3.71 -7.42
N ASP A 238 -15.78 -4.09 -6.30
CA ASP A 238 -16.01 -3.45 -5.00
C ASP A 238 -15.86 -1.93 -5.11
N ILE A 239 -14.75 -1.47 -5.70
CA ILE A 239 -14.48 -0.05 -5.88
C ILE A 239 -15.51 0.58 -6.82
N ARG A 240 -15.74 -0.02 -7.99
CA ARG A 240 -16.63 0.57 -9.02
C ARG A 240 -18.08 0.69 -8.56
N ASN A 241 -18.53 -0.19 -7.66
CA ASN A 241 -19.88 -0.17 -7.11
C ASN A 241 -19.99 0.56 -5.77
N TYR A 242 -18.89 1.06 -5.22
CA TYR A 242 -18.88 1.83 -3.98
C TYR A 242 -19.11 3.33 -4.23
N ASN A 243 -20.30 3.80 -3.83
CA ASN A 243 -20.73 5.20 -3.96
C ASN A 243 -21.11 5.80 -2.59
N PRO A 244 -20.10 6.16 -1.77
CA PRO A 244 -20.29 6.73 -0.44
C PRO A 244 -20.76 8.18 -0.42
#